data_AF-A0A7C3TNB1-F1
#
_entry.id   AF-A0A7C3TNB1-F1
#
_cell.length_a   1.000
_cell.length_b   1.000
_cell.length_c   1.000
_cell.angle_alpha   90.00
_cell.angle_beta   90.00
_cell.angle_gamma   90.00
#
_symmetry.space_group_name_H-M   'P 1'
#
loop_
_entity.id
_entity.type
_entity.pdbx_description
1 polymer ?
#
loop_
_entity_poly.entity_id
_entity_poly.type
_entity_poly.pdbx_seq_one_letter_code
_entity_poly.pdbx_strand_id
1 'polypeptide(L)'
;MNVAYINPFLTATTNVFQTMVKMPIRLGKPCLRDESQRLYKLCPLSAVIALSGAANGVVVMCLTPRVALTMASALAGRTFEKVDDEVRDALGEIVNMIAGSAKKDLPGGLVTISTPRLVDTAQVAYPAGRPVISIPFDTSVGRFIIEVSLKEEAAAQSPSSGGAAQGGSGAKTAAPAGNAAAPADGADSTKKAAA
;
A
#
# COMPACT_ATOMS: atom_id res chain seq x y z
N MET A 1 0.41 17.56 -4.10
CA MET A 1 -0.27 16.27 -4.34
C MET A 1 -1.58 16.56 -5.03
N ASN A 2 -1.93 15.83 -6.09
CA ASN A 2 -3.21 16.01 -6.79
C ASN A 2 -4.34 15.38 -5.97
N VAL A 3 -5.48 16.08 -5.86
CA VAL A 3 -6.71 15.65 -5.15
C VAL A 3 -7.23 14.30 -5.67
N ALA A 4 -6.95 13.98 -6.95
CA ALA A 4 -7.25 12.68 -7.55
C ALA A 4 -6.63 11.47 -6.82
N TYR A 5 -5.52 11.66 -6.08
CA TYR A 5 -4.90 10.60 -5.25
C TYR A 5 -5.45 10.55 -3.81
N ILE A 6 -6.29 11.52 -3.40
CA ILE A 6 -6.88 11.61 -2.06
C ILE A 6 -8.33 11.15 -2.05
N ASN A 7 -9.13 11.55 -3.06
CA ASN A 7 -10.54 11.17 -3.17
C ASN A 7 -10.79 9.65 -3.07
N PRO A 8 -9.97 8.77 -3.67
CA PRO A 8 -10.11 7.32 -3.51
C PRO A 8 -10.09 6.86 -2.04
N PHE A 9 -9.28 7.47 -1.18
CA PHE A 9 -9.24 7.15 0.25
C PHE A 9 -10.46 7.67 1.02
N LEU A 10 -11.01 8.83 0.62
CA LEU A 10 -12.25 9.36 1.19
C LEU A 10 -13.42 8.41 0.94
N THR A 11 -13.59 8.00 -0.32
CA THR A 11 -14.64 7.07 -0.75
C THR A 11 -14.43 5.68 -0.16
N ALA A 12 -13.21 5.13 -0.24
CA ALA A 12 -12.88 3.81 0.32
C ALA A 12 -13.14 3.72 1.82
N THR A 13 -12.67 4.70 2.60
CA THR A 13 -12.89 4.72 4.05
C THR A 13 -14.38 4.81 4.37
N THR A 14 -15.11 5.70 3.69
CA THR A 14 -16.57 5.83 3.87
C THR A 14 -17.30 4.52 3.57
N ASN A 15 -16.98 3.87 2.45
CA ASN A 15 -17.62 2.61 2.03
C ASN A 15 -17.30 1.47 3.01
N VAL A 16 -16.03 1.26 3.37
CA VAL A 16 -15.61 0.19 4.30
C VAL A 16 -16.27 0.35 5.67
N PHE A 17 -16.38 1.57 6.17
CA PHE A 17 -17.05 1.82 7.45
C PHE A 17 -18.57 1.64 7.40
N GLN A 18 -19.21 1.93 6.27
CA GLN A 18 -20.65 1.71 6.07
C GLN A 18 -21.00 0.23 5.90
N THR A 19 -20.24 -0.53 5.09
CA THR A 19 -20.61 -1.90 4.70
C THR A 19 -20.01 -2.98 5.59
N MET A 20 -18.73 -2.85 5.96
CA MET A 20 -17.97 -3.89 6.67
C MET A 20 -17.92 -3.63 8.18
N VAL A 21 -17.42 -2.47 8.60
CA VAL A 21 -17.28 -2.13 10.03
C VAL A 21 -18.63 -1.75 10.66
N LYS A 22 -19.60 -1.28 9.85
CA LYS A 22 -20.95 -0.85 10.27
C LYS A 22 -20.93 0.22 11.38
N MET A 23 -19.91 1.08 11.36
CA MET A 23 -19.66 2.11 12.35
C MET A 23 -19.85 3.49 11.70
N PRO A 24 -20.82 4.32 12.15
CA PRO A 24 -21.01 5.66 11.57
C PRO A 24 -19.79 6.56 11.77
N ILE A 25 -19.34 7.16 10.67
CA ILE A 25 -18.23 8.12 10.65
C ILE A 25 -18.67 9.43 9.99
N ARG A 26 -18.07 10.55 10.39
CA ARG A 26 -18.17 11.84 9.68
C ARG A 26 -16.79 12.25 9.19
N LEU A 27 -16.68 12.50 7.89
CA LEU A 27 -15.48 13.05 7.28
C LEU A 27 -15.28 14.50 7.74
N GLY A 28 -14.14 14.78 8.36
CA GLY A 28 -13.65 16.14 8.59
C GLY A 28 -12.85 16.66 7.40
N LYS A 29 -12.46 17.94 7.45
CA LYS A 29 -11.73 18.58 6.36
C LYS A 29 -10.31 17.99 6.20
N PRO A 30 -9.93 17.44 5.03
CA PRO A 30 -8.55 17.04 4.77
C PRO A 30 -7.61 18.25 4.84
N CYS A 31 -6.42 18.06 5.41
CA CYS A 31 -5.38 19.08 5.54
C CYS A 31 -4.00 18.52 5.21
N LEU A 32 -3.04 19.41 4.92
CA LEU A 32 -1.63 19.05 5.00
C LEU A 32 -1.29 18.77 6.47
N ARG A 33 -0.52 17.71 6.73
CA ARG A 33 -0.07 17.37 8.08
C ARG A 33 0.77 18.50 8.67
N ASP A 34 0.47 18.86 9.92
CA ASP A 34 1.32 19.72 10.73
C ASP A 34 2.38 18.88 11.45
N GLU A 35 3.66 19.01 11.06
CA GLU A 35 4.76 18.27 11.70
C GLU A 35 5.07 18.75 13.12
N SER A 36 4.63 19.96 13.51
CA SER A 36 4.71 20.41 14.90
C SER A 36 3.72 19.66 15.80
N GLN A 37 2.62 19.17 15.22
CA GLN A 37 1.62 18.36 15.92
C GLN A 37 2.17 16.95 16.13
N ARG A 38 2.59 16.67 17.36
CA ARG A 38 3.06 15.35 17.81
C ARG A 38 1.92 14.33 17.84
N LEU A 39 1.55 13.81 16.67
CA LEU A 39 0.36 12.98 16.48
C LEU A 39 0.34 11.75 17.39
N TYR A 40 1.49 11.16 17.68
CA TYR A 40 1.63 10.03 18.62
C TYR A 40 1.10 10.30 20.04
N LYS A 41 0.96 11.57 20.45
CA LYS A 41 0.32 11.95 21.73
C LYS A 41 -1.21 11.92 21.68
N LEU A 42 -1.80 12.06 20.49
CA LEU A 42 -3.25 12.11 20.25
C LEU A 42 -3.80 10.78 19.74
N CYS A 43 -2.97 10.04 19.01
CA CYS A 43 -3.22 8.72 18.44
C CYS A 43 -1.91 7.95 18.59
N PRO A 44 -1.75 7.11 19.64
CA PRO A 44 -0.51 6.37 19.88
C PRO A 44 -0.38 5.11 19.03
N LEU A 45 -1.48 4.62 18.42
CA LEU A 45 -1.52 3.41 17.60
C LEU A 45 -1.68 3.78 16.11
N SER A 46 -0.94 3.09 15.25
CA SER A 46 -1.04 3.23 13.80
C SER A 46 -1.08 1.88 13.09
N ALA A 47 -2.05 1.69 12.20
CA ALA A 47 -2.05 0.61 11.21
C ALA A 47 -1.49 1.15 9.87
N VAL A 48 -0.46 0.51 9.33
CA VAL A 48 0.34 1.01 8.19
C VAL A 48 0.26 0.03 7.03
N ILE A 49 0.07 0.55 5.81
CA ILE A 49 0.24 -0.17 4.54
C ILE A 49 1.11 0.67 3.59
N ALA A 50 2.04 0.02 2.90
CA ALA A 50 2.80 0.62 1.80
C ALA A 50 2.12 0.34 0.46
N LEU A 51 2.17 1.32 -0.45
CA LEU A 51 1.73 1.24 -1.85
C LEU A 51 2.94 1.25 -2.77
N SER A 52 2.91 0.46 -3.83
CA SER A 52 3.92 0.46 -4.90
C SER A 52 3.31 0.18 -6.28
N GLY A 53 4.10 0.39 -7.34
CA GLY A 53 3.60 0.47 -8.72
C GLY A 53 3.42 1.93 -9.14
N ALA A 54 2.34 2.23 -9.87
CA ALA A 54 2.07 3.57 -10.41
C ALA A 54 1.96 4.68 -9.34
N ALA A 55 1.51 4.32 -8.14
CA ALA A 55 1.57 5.17 -6.97
C ALA A 55 2.45 4.50 -5.91
N ASN A 56 3.48 5.22 -5.45
CA ASN A 56 4.42 4.74 -4.46
C ASN A 56 4.28 5.53 -3.15
N GLY A 57 4.22 4.88 -1.99
CA GLY A 57 4.24 5.57 -0.70
C GLY A 57 3.56 4.79 0.43
N VAL A 58 2.93 5.50 1.36
CA VAL A 58 2.31 4.90 2.57
C VAL A 58 0.92 5.46 2.85
N VAL A 59 0.08 4.61 3.42
CA VAL A 59 -1.22 4.92 3.99
C VAL A 59 -1.21 4.48 5.45
N VAL A 60 -1.60 5.38 6.35
CA VAL A 60 -1.50 5.16 7.80
C VAL A 60 -2.81 5.52 8.45
N MET A 61 -3.45 4.57 9.12
CA MET A 61 -4.60 4.81 9.97
C MET A 61 -4.11 5.04 11.40
N CYS A 62 -4.22 6.27 11.90
CA CYS A 62 -3.84 6.71 13.24
C CYS A 62 -5.07 6.76 14.16
N LEU A 63 -4.98 6.15 15.34
CA LEU A 63 -6.12 5.93 16.24
C LEU A 63 -5.75 5.98 17.73
N THR A 64 -6.75 6.28 18.57
CA THR A 64 -6.68 6.06 20.02
C THR A 64 -7.01 4.61 20.37
N PRO A 65 -6.54 4.05 21.51
CA PRO A 65 -6.92 2.71 21.96
C PRO A 65 -8.44 2.51 22.05
N ARG A 66 -9.19 3.51 22.52
CA ARG A 66 -10.66 3.46 22.58
C ARG A 66 -11.31 3.26 21.21
N VAL A 67 -10.81 4.00 20.21
CA VAL A 67 -11.29 3.88 18.83
C VAL A 67 -10.85 2.52 18.24
N ALA A 68 -9.63 2.07 18.52
CA ALA A 68 -9.10 0.75 18.17
C ALA A 68 -10.06 -0.38 18.57
N LEU A 69 -10.38 -0.43 19.87
CA LEU A 69 -11.25 -1.45 20.46
C LEU A 69 -12.64 -1.40 19.86
N THR A 70 -13.20 -0.21 19.65
CA THR A 70 -14.55 -0.05 19.10
C THR A 70 -14.63 -0.52 17.64
N MET A 71 -13.63 -0.18 16.82
CA MET A 71 -13.54 -0.62 15.42
C MET A 71 -13.36 -2.14 15.31
N ALA A 72 -12.43 -2.71 16.07
CA ALA A 72 -12.21 -4.15 16.10
C ALA A 72 -13.46 -4.89 16.60
N SER A 73 -14.12 -4.37 17.64
CA SER A 73 -15.35 -4.96 18.18
C SER A 73 -16.49 -4.97 17.17
N ALA A 74 -16.65 -3.86 16.43
CA ALA A 74 -17.69 -3.72 15.40
C ALA A 74 -17.43 -4.64 14.20
N LEU A 75 -16.17 -4.82 13.79
CA LEU A 75 -15.79 -5.75 12.72
C LEU A 75 -15.99 -7.23 13.12
N ALA A 76 -15.53 -7.60 14.32
CA ALA A 76 -15.58 -8.99 14.80
C ALA A 76 -16.94 -9.42 15.37
N GLY A 77 -17.86 -8.47 15.62
CA GLY A 77 -19.16 -8.74 16.22
C GLY A 77 -19.11 -9.12 17.72
N ARG A 78 -18.00 -8.83 18.42
CA ARG A 78 -17.79 -9.11 19.84
C ARG A 78 -17.02 -7.99 20.53
N THR A 79 -17.21 -7.78 21.83
CA THR A 79 -16.48 -6.73 22.57
C THR A 79 -15.03 -7.11 22.82
N PHE A 80 -14.11 -6.15 22.69
CA PHE A 80 -12.73 -6.20 23.18
C PHE A 80 -12.47 -5.13 24.23
N GLU A 81 -11.75 -5.47 25.30
CA GLU A 81 -11.42 -4.56 26.41
C GLU A 81 -9.95 -4.12 26.43
N LYS A 82 -9.07 -4.87 25.74
CA LYS A 82 -7.63 -4.64 25.65
C LYS A 82 -7.17 -4.73 24.19
N VAL A 83 -6.12 -4.00 23.83
CA VAL A 83 -5.52 -4.10 22.49
C VAL A 83 -4.56 -5.30 22.51
N ASP A 84 -5.05 -6.43 22.02
CA ASP A 84 -4.31 -7.68 21.83
C ASP A 84 -4.17 -8.02 20.34
N ASP A 85 -3.62 -9.19 20.02
CA ASP A 85 -3.32 -9.58 18.64
C ASP A 85 -4.58 -9.69 17.77
N GLU A 86 -5.72 -10.12 18.30
CA GLU A 86 -7.00 -10.11 17.56
C GLU A 86 -7.46 -8.68 17.21
N VAL A 87 -7.33 -7.73 18.14
CA VAL A 87 -7.59 -6.32 17.85
C VAL A 87 -6.60 -5.78 16.81
N ARG A 88 -5.35 -6.22 16.85
CA ARG A 88 -4.32 -5.81 15.88
C ARG A 88 -4.62 -6.34 14.48
N ASP A 89 -4.99 -7.60 14.36
CA ASP A 89 -5.37 -8.21 13.08
C ASP A 89 -6.64 -7.58 12.50
N ALA A 90 -7.67 -7.35 13.32
CA ALA A 90 -8.90 -6.67 12.89
C ALA A 90 -8.64 -5.25 12.35
N LEU A 91 -7.76 -4.48 12.99
CA LEU A 91 -7.35 -3.16 12.50
C LEU A 91 -6.47 -3.23 11.25
N GLY A 92 -5.66 -4.30 11.12
CA GLY A 92 -4.93 -4.65 9.92
C GLY A 92 -5.87 -4.88 8.74
N GLU A 93 -6.92 -5.67 8.92
CA GLU A 93 -7.92 -5.91 7.87
C GLU A 93 -8.71 -4.66 7.50
N ILE A 94 -9.02 -3.78 8.45
CA ILE A 94 -9.67 -2.49 8.14
C ILE A 94 -8.78 -1.64 7.22
N VAL A 95 -7.51 -1.42 7.55
CA VAL A 95 -6.62 -0.63 6.69
C VAL A 95 -6.35 -1.33 5.35
N ASN A 96 -6.31 -2.67 5.33
CA ASN A 96 -6.18 -3.49 4.12
C ASN A 96 -7.39 -3.35 3.19
N MET A 97 -8.62 -3.38 3.72
CA MET A 97 -9.83 -3.11 2.95
C MET A 97 -9.86 -1.67 2.40
N ILE A 98 -9.45 -0.68 3.20
CA ILE A 98 -9.38 0.72 2.75
C ILE A 98 -8.37 0.88 1.61
N ALA A 99 -7.13 0.42 1.79
CA ALA A 99 -6.09 0.51 0.76
C ALA A 99 -6.43 -0.33 -0.47
N GLY A 100 -6.99 -1.53 -0.28
CA GLY A 100 -7.43 -2.45 -1.34
C GLY A 100 -8.63 -1.96 -2.14
N SER A 101 -9.50 -1.14 -1.55
CA SER A 101 -10.55 -0.43 -2.27
C SER A 101 -9.98 0.79 -2.97
N ALA A 102 -9.29 1.69 -2.26
CA ALA A 102 -8.78 2.95 -2.80
C ALA A 102 -7.84 2.75 -4.00
N LYS A 103 -6.99 1.73 -3.98
CA LYS A 103 -6.01 1.47 -5.06
C LYS A 103 -6.63 1.19 -6.43
N LYS A 104 -7.91 0.82 -6.49
CA LYS A 104 -8.64 0.57 -7.74
C LYS A 104 -8.96 1.86 -8.49
N ASP A 105 -9.13 2.94 -7.76
CA ASP A 105 -9.51 4.26 -8.26
C ASP A 105 -8.32 5.25 -8.29
N LEU A 106 -7.10 4.77 -7.99
CA LEU A 106 -5.88 5.58 -8.11
C LEU A 106 -5.47 5.71 -9.60
N PRO A 107 -5.16 6.94 -10.07
CA PRO A 107 -4.67 7.13 -11.42
C PRO A 107 -3.21 6.65 -11.59
N GLY A 108 -2.80 6.44 -12.84
CA GLY A 108 -1.43 6.06 -13.22
C GLY A 108 -1.24 4.58 -13.57
N GLY A 109 -2.18 3.69 -13.21
CA GLY A 109 -2.15 2.27 -13.57
C GLY A 109 -2.12 1.33 -12.37
N LEU A 110 -1.46 0.17 -12.50
CA LEU A 110 -1.51 -0.88 -11.48
C LEU A 110 -0.78 -0.45 -10.19
N VAL A 111 -1.49 -0.57 -9.06
CA VAL A 111 -0.97 -0.35 -7.71
C VAL A 111 -1.11 -1.63 -6.88
N THR A 112 -0.03 -2.03 -6.22
CA THR A 112 -0.01 -3.11 -5.23
C THR A 112 0.08 -2.53 -3.82
N ILE A 113 -0.32 -3.34 -2.83
CA ILE A 113 -0.31 -2.97 -1.41
C ILE A 113 0.45 -4.03 -0.62
N SER A 114 1.17 -3.62 0.42
CA SER A 114 1.82 -4.53 1.37
C SER A 114 0.79 -5.19 2.29
N THR A 115 1.24 -6.20 3.05
CA THR A 115 0.52 -6.61 4.26
C THR A 115 0.44 -5.44 5.26
N PRO A 116 -0.65 -5.35 6.04
CA PRO A 116 -0.78 -4.36 7.10
C PRO A 116 0.19 -4.65 8.25
N ARG A 117 0.59 -3.61 8.98
CA ARG A 117 1.33 -3.72 10.24
C ARG A 117 0.79 -2.73 11.27
N LEU A 118 0.60 -3.16 12.51
CA LEU A 118 0.36 -2.24 13.62
C LEU A 118 1.63 -1.92 14.40
N VAL A 119 1.88 -0.63 14.56
CA VAL A 119 3.04 -0.06 15.23
C VAL A 119 2.61 1.09 16.14
N ASP A 120 3.47 1.49 17.06
CA ASP A 120 3.30 2.78 17.74
C ASP A 120 3.43 3.90 16.70
N THR A 121 2.58 4.93 16.80
CA THR A 121 2.58 6.05 15.84
C THR A 121 3.90 6.81 15.81
N ALA A 122 4.68 6.76 16.90
CA ALA A 122 6.03 7.31 16.97
C ALA A 122 7.08 6.55 16.13
N GLN A 123 6.79 5.31 15.73
CA GLN A 123 7.66 4.46 14.91
C GLN A 123 7.31 4.51 13.40
N VAL A 124 6.27 5.25 13.01
CA VAL A 124 5.81 5.30 11.62
C VAL A 124 6.77 6.14 10.77
N ALA A 125 7.48 5.48 9.87
CA ALA A 125 8.32 6.13 8.87
C ALA A 125 7.49 6.62 7.66
N TYR A 126 7.59 7.91 7.35
CA TYR A 126 7.02 8.50 6.14
C TYR A 126 8.13 8.71 5.10
N PRO A 127 7.85 8.55 3.78
CA PRO A 127 8.85 8.80 2.75
C PRO A 127 9.34 10.27 2.78
N ALA A 128 10.65 10.46 2.87
CA ALA A 128 11.24 11.80 2.98
C ALA A 128 10.92 12.69 1.77
N GLY A 129 10.72 13.99 2.03
CA GLY A 129 10.45 14.99 0.99
C GLY A 129 9.07 14.90 0.32
N ARG A 130 8.13 14.13 0.89
CA ARG A 130 6.76 13.99 0.36
C ARG A 130 5.74 14.63 1.30
N PRO A 131 4.74 15.37 0.79
CA PRO A 131 3.66 15.87 1.62
C PRO A 131 2.86 14.69 2.19
N VAL A 132 2.42 14.84 3.43
CA VAL A 132 1.48 13.92 4.08
C VAL A 132 0.14 14.65 4.18
N ILE A 133 -0.92 14.07 3.62
CA ILE A 133 -2.28 14.60 3.74
C ILE A 133 -2.98 13.85 4.86
N SER A 134 -3.43 14.58 5.89
CA SER A 134 -4.16 14.03 7.04
C SER A 134 -5.66 14.22 6.82
N ILE A 135 -6.41 13.13 6.93
CA ILE A 135 -7.86 13.04 6.69
C ILE A 135 -8.53 12.64 8.01
N PRO A 136 -9.08 13.59 8.78
CA PRO A 136 -9.73 13.29 10.05
C PRO A 136 -11.13 12.69 9.83
N PHE A 137 -11.45 11.66 10.61
CA PHE A 137 -12.78 11.05 10.66
C PHE A 137 -13.27 10.98 12.10
N ASP A 138 -14.44 11.58 12.35
CA ASP A 138 -15.08 11.62 13.66
C ASP A 138 -16.08 10.46 13.83
N THR A 139 -16.04 9.82 14.99
CA THR A 139 -16.97 8.77 15.41
C THR A 139 -17.66 9.15 16.73
N SER A 140 -18.59 8.34 17.21
CA SER A 140 -19.23 8.52 18.53
C SER A 140 -18.27 8.35 19.73
N VAL A 141 -17.14 7.67 19.54
CA VAL A 141 -16.20 7.32 20.62
C VAL A 141 -14.87 8.07 20.55
N GLY A 142 -14.64 8.85 19.50
CA GLY A 142 -13.42 9.62 19.26
C GLY A 142 -13.10 9.81 17.78
N ARG A 143 -11.93 10.40 17.50
CA ARG A 143 -11.42 10.62 16.14
C ARG A 143 -10.38 9.56 15.78
N PHE A 144 -10.37 9.17 14.51
CA PHE A 144 -9.20 8.57 13.85
C PHE A 144 -8.79 9.44 12.66
N ILE A 145 -7.59 9.22 12.13
CA ILE A 145 -7.04 9.98 11.02
C ILE A 145 -6.47 8.99 10.01
N ILE A 146 -6.82 9.12 8.74
CA ILE A 146 -6.12 8.45 7.63
C ILE A 146 -5.09 9.44 7.10
N GLU A 147 -3.82 9.06 7.10
CA GLU A 147 -2.72 9.85 6.56
C GLU A 147 -2.19 9.19 5.29
N VAL A 148 -2.10 9.98 4.23
CA VAL A 148 -1.72 9.51 2.88
C VAL A 148 -0.49 10.28 2.43
N SER A 149 0.60 9.57 2.13
CA SER A 149 1.81 10.15 1.54
C SER A 149 2.25 9.31 0.35
N LEU A 150 1.88 9.77 -0.84
CA LEU A 150 2.15 9.12 -2.12
C LEU A 150 3.04 9.99 -3.01
N LYS A 151 3.65 9.34 -4.00
CA LYS A 151 4.25 9.96 -5.18
C LYS A 151 3.70 9.21 -6.39
N GLU A 152 3.30 9.95 -7.41
CA GLU A 152 3.09 9.40 -8.74
C GLU A 152 4.44 8.98 -9.31
N GLU A 153 4.56 7.72 -9.71
CA GLU A 153 5.71 7.27 -10.47
C GLU A 153 5.27 7.17 -11.93
N ALA A 154 5.84 8.03 -12.78
CA ALA A 154 5.52 8.01 -14.20
C ALA A 154 5.78 6.61 -14.75
N ALA A 155 4.80 6.06 -15.48
CA ALA A 155 4.94 4.74 -16.09
C ALA A 155 6.24 4.72 -16.92
N ALA A 156 7.18 3.86 -16.53
CA ALA A 156 8.42 3.69 -17.26
C ALA A 156 8.07 3.32 -18.70
N GLN A 157 8.45 4.18 -19.65
CA GLN A 157 8.25 3.92 -21.07
C GLN A 157 9.09 2.71 -21.43
N SER A 158 8.46 1.53 -21.50
CA SER A 158 9.06 0.36 -22.11
C SER A 158 9.48 0.75 -23.53
N PRO A 159 10.76 0.56 -23.93
CA PRO A 159 11.21 0.96 -25.26
C PRO A 159 10.39 0.23 -26.32
N SER A 160 9.66 1.00 -27.12
CA SER A 160 8.77 0.50 -28.16
C SER A 160 9.60 -0.09 -29.30
N SER A 161 9.67 -1.41 -29.39
CA SER A 161 10.20 -2.14 -30.55
C SER A 161 9.21 -2.11 -31.72
N GLY A 162 9.03 -0.93 -32.32
CA GLY A 162 8.67 -0.88 -33.74
C GLY A 162 9.91 -1.23 -34.59
N GLY A 163 9.81 -1.90 -35.73
CA GLY A 163 8.63 -2.47 -36.37
C GLY A 163 8.77 -2.51 -37.89
N ALA A 164 8.89 -3.71 -38.47
CA ALA A 164 8.69 -4.05 -39.90
C ALA A 164 8.63 -5.60 -39.98
N ALA A 165 7.62 -6.31 -40.49
CA ALA A 165 6.85 -6.20 -41.75
C ALA A 165 7.77 -6.41 -42.98
N GLN A 166 7.60 -7.34 -43.92
CA GLN A 166 6.67 -8.46 -44.24
C GLN A 166 7.58 -9.58 -44.85
N GLY A 167 7.24 -10.85 -45.12
CA GLY A 167 6.00 -11.62 -45.35
C GLY A 167 6.34 -12.73 -46.37
N GLY A 168 5.47 -13.74 -46.59
CA GLY A 168 5.62 -14.67 -47.73
C GLY A 168 5.83 -16.15 -47.40
N SER A 169 4.80 -16.94 -47.68
CA SER A 169 4.69 -18.40 -47.61
C SER A 169 5.76 -19.18 -48.42
N GLY A 170 6.17 -20.35 -47.92
CA GLY A 170 6.95 -21.34 -48.68
C GLY A 170 7.34 -22.55 -47.83
N ALA A 171 6.94 -23.76 -48.21
CA ALA A 171 7.05 -24.94 -47.34
C ALA A 171 8.26 -25.85 -47.64
N LYS A 172 8.67 -26.57 -46.58
CA LYS A 172 9.11 -27.98 -46.56
C LYS A 172 10.62 -28.31 -46.68
N THR A 173 11.01 -29.19 -45.75
CA THR A 173 12.02 -30.28 -45.81
C THR A 173 13.51 -30.03 -45.48
N ALA A 174 14.02 -31.03 -44.75
CA ALA A 174 15.41 -31.50 -44.61
C ALA A 174 16.34 -30.81 -43.57
N ALA A 175 16.74 -31.63 -42.60
CA ALA A 175 17.91 -31.47 -41.73
C ALA A 175 19.05 -32.39 -42.25
N PRO A 176 20.10 -32.72 -41.47
CA PRO A 176 21.18 -31.86 -40.96
C PRO A 176 22.58 -32.39 -41.38
N ALA A 177 23.68 -31.68 -41.09
CA ALA A 177 24.99 -32.26 -40.67
C ALA A 177 26.12 -31.21 -40.61
N GLY A 178 27.15 -31.50 -39.80
CA GLY A 178 28.48 -30.86 -39.89
C GLY A 178 28.77 -29.75 -38.86
N ASN A 179 29.75 -29.80 -37.95
CA ASN A 179 30.53 -30.81 -37.20
C ASN A 179 31.77 -30.06 -36.64
N ALA A 180 32.33 -30.52 -35.51
CA ALA A 180 33.60 -30.08 -34.88
C ALA A 180 33.64 -28.63 -34.33
N ALA A 181 34.26 -28.29 -33.20
CA ALA A 181 35.32 -28.95 -32.44
C ALA A 181 35.35 -28.52 -30.95
N ALA A 182 35.94 -29.36 -30.09
CA ALA A 182 36.46 -29.05 -28.74
C ALA A 182 37.99 -29.29 -28.76
N PRO A 183 38.76 -29.20 -27.64
CA PRO A 183 38.52 -28.65 -26.29
C PRO A 183 39.23 -27.25 -26.17
N ALA A 184 39.73 -26.69 -25.06
CA ALA A 184 39.92 -27.02 -23.64
C ALA A 184 40.05 -25.68 -22.83
N ASP A 185 40.32 -25.54 -21.52
CA ASP A 185 40.47 -26.41 -20.33
C ASP A 185 40.30 -25.53 -19.06
N GLY A 186 40.59 -26.03 -17.85
CA GLY A 186 41.14 -25.20 -16.75
C GLY A 186 40.21 -24.84 -15.58
N ALA A 187 40.51 -25.47 -14.43
CA ALA A 187 40.14 -25.14 -13.05
C ALA A 187 40.49 -23.67 -12.62
N ASP A 188 40.12 -23.10 -11.45
CA ASP A 188 39.56 -23.60 -10.19
C ASP A 188 39.01 -22.45 -9.28
N SER A 189 38.25 -22.81 -8.23
CA SER A 189 38.15 -22.24 -6.86
C SER A 189 37.85 -20.75 -6.53
N THR A 190 36.67 -20.60 -5.91
CA THR A 190 36.40 -19.91 -4.62
C THR A 190 36.62 -18.39 -4.41
N LYS A 191 35.52 -17.71 -4.03
CA LYS A 191 35.30 -16.96 -2.75
C LYS A 191 34.04 -16.10 -2.91
N LYS A 192 33.06 -16.08 -1.99
CA LYS A 192 32.92 -15.30 -0.73
C LYS A 192 31.37 -15.15 -0.56
N ALA A 193 30.73 -14.82 0.55
CA ALA A 193 31.06 -14.65 1.97
C ALA A 193 29.73 -14.60 2.77
N ALA A 194 29.80 -14.78 4.09
CA ALA A 194 29.04 -14.08 5.16
C ALA A 194 27.48 -13.99 5.08
N ALA A 195 26.75 -14.02 6.20
CA ALA A 195 27.12 -13.97 7.62
C ALA A 195 26.23 -14.91 8.44
#